data_AF-A0A3D9STZ0-F1
#
_entry.id   AF-A0A3D9STZ0-F1
#
_cell.length_a   1.000
_cell.length_b   1.000
_cell.length_c   1.000
_cell.angle_alpha   90.00
_cell.angle_beta   90.00
_cell.angle_gamma   90.00
#
_symmetry.space_group_name_H-M   'P 1'
#
loop_
_entity.id
_entity.type
_entity.pdbx_description
1 polymer ?
#
loop_
_entity_poly.entity_id
_entity_poly.type
_entity_poly.pdbx_seq_one_letter_code
_entity_poly.pdbx_strand_id
1 'polypeptide(L)' 'MTRTGFGEDKDPLAELRALGEARRSAERELTAGVRRARNRGMSWRLIATTLNVKARALRRRYE' A
#
# COMPACT_ATOMS: atom_id res chain seq x y z
N MET A 1 23.72 -22.41 -9.83
CA MET A 1 24.37 -21.46 -8.89
C MET A 1 24.17 -20.05 -9.44
N THR A 2 23.22 -19.29 -8.90
CA THR A 2 22.96 -17.92 -9.37
C THR A 2 23.99 -17.00 -8.72
N ARG A 3 24.87 -16.41 -9.54
CA ARG A 3 25.90 -15.47 -9.11
C ARG A 3 25.22 -14.14 -8.75
N THR A 4 25.12 -13.84 -7.47
CA THR A 4 24.79 -12.48 -7.01
C THR A 4 26.12 -11.81 -6.70
N GLY A 5 26.60 -10.99 -7.63
CA GLY A 5 27.76 -10.14 -7.40
C GLY A 5 27.36 -9.07 -6.40
N PHE A 6 27.90 -9.13 -5.19
CA PHE A 6 27.82 -8.05 -4.22
C PHE A 6 29.10 -7.23 -4.36
N GLY A 7 29.03 -6.16 -5.16
CA GLY A 7 29.79 -4.97 -4.82
C GLY A 7 29.28 -4.44 -3.47
N GLU A 8 30.00 -3.52 -2.84
CA GLU A 8 29.68 -2.91 -1.53
C GLU A 8 28.34 -2.13 -1.47
N ASP A 9 27.40 -2.43 -2.36
CA ASP A 9 26.04 -1.94 -2.40
C ASP A 9 25.12 -2.84 -1.56
N LYS A 10 24.28 -2.19 -0.74
CA LYS A 10 23.29 -2.80 0.15
C LYS A 10 22.60 -4.02 -0.47
N ASP A 11 22.43 -5.10 0.31
CA ASP A 11 21.66 -6.29 -0.07
C ASP A 11 20.29 -5.87 -0.63
N PRO A 12 20.04 -6.05 -1.95
CA PRO A 12 18.78 -5.66 -2.57
C PRO A 12 17.56 -6.36 -1.94
N LEU A 13 17.75 -7.56 -1.39
CA LEU A 13 16.69 -8.27 -0.70
C LEU A 13 16.36 -7.62 0.65
N ALA A 14 17.34 -7.08 1.36
CA ALA A 14 17.11 -6.32 2.59
C ALA A 14 16.31 -5.05 2.30
N GLU A 15 16.62 -4.34 1.21
CA GLU A 15 15.86 -3.16 0.78
C GLU A 15 14.40 -3.51 0.43
N LEU A 16 14.19 -4.57 -0.36
CA LEU A 16 12.84 -5.03 -0.71
C LEU A 16 12.03 -5.46 0.51
N ARG A 17 12.66 -6.08 1.52
CA ARG A 17 11.99 -6.41 2.79
C ARG A 17 11.55 -5.15 3.53
N ALA A 18 12.43 -4.14 3.63
CA ALA A 18 12.11 -2.87 4.28
C ALA A 18 10.95 -2.14 3.57
N LEU A 19 10.98 -2.07 2.24
CA LEU A 19 9.88 -1.51 1.44
C LEU A 19 8.59 -2.32 1.61
N GLY A 20 8.69 -3.65 1.71
CA GLY A 20 7.56 -4.53 2.00
C GLY A 20 6.90 -4.24 3.35
N GLU A 21 7.69 -3.98 4.40
CA GLU A 21 7.17 -3.57 5.71
C GLU A 21 6.54 -2.18 5.67
N ALA A 22 7.20 -1.21 5.02
CA ALA A 22 6.66 0.13 4.86
C ALA A 22 5.29 0.10 4.15
N ARG A 23 5.17 -0.69 3.08
CA ARG A 23 3.90 -0.92 2.38
C ARG A 23 2.84 -1.48 3.32
N ARG A 24 3.15 -2.53 4.11
CA ARG A 24 2.19 -3.10 5.08
C ARG A 24 1.73 -2.08 6.10
N SER A 25 2.63 -1.21 6.58
CA SER A 25 2.28 -0.16 7.52
C SER A 25 1.33 0.86 6.91
N ALA A 26 1.64 1.34 5.71
CA ALA A 26 0.76 2.24 4.98
C ALA A 26 -0.62 1.61 4.71
N GLU A 27 -0.69 0.32 4.38
CA GLU A 27 -1.97 -0.38 4.17
C GLU A 27 -2.83 -0.45 5.44
N ARG A 28 -2.22 -0.62 6.63
CA ARG A 28 -2.93 -0.57 7.91
C ARG A 28 -3.53 0.81 8.16
N GLU A 29 -2.75 1.87 7.93
CA GLU A 29 -3.20 3.26 8.09
C GLU A 29 -4.30 3.63 7.09
N LEU A 30 -4.14 3.22 5.82
CA LEU A 30 -5.15 3.39 4.78
C LEU A 30 -6.46 2.71 5.16
N THR A 31 -6.40 1.51 5.75
CA THR A 31 -7.60 0.81 6.21
C THR A 31 -8.37 1.63 7.24
N ALA A 32 -7.68 2.17 8.25
CA ALA A 32 -8.31 3.03 9.24
C ALA A 32 -8.83 4.35 8.62
N GLY A 33 -8.08 4.94 7.69
CA GLY A 33 -8.47 6.16 6.96
C GLY A 33 -9.72 5.97 6.10
N VAL A 34 -9.78 4.88 5.32
CA VAL A 34 -10.93 4.53 4.47
C VAL A 34 -12.17 4.31 5.33
N ARG A 35 -12.06 3.56 6.44
CA ARG A 35 -13.19 3.36 7.37
C ARG A 35 -13.70 4.69 7.93
N ARG A 36 -12.81 5.58 8.39
CA ARG A 36 -13.20 6.92 8.86
C ARG A 36 -13.88 7.75 7.77
N ALA A 37 -13.34 7.75 6.55
CA ALA A 37 -13.92 8.47 5.42
C ALA A 37 -15.31 7.94 5.07
N ARG A 38 -15.49 6.62 5.06
CA ARG A 38 -16.79 5.97 4.84
C ARG A 38 -17.79 6.30 5.94
N ASN A 39 -17.37 6.28 7.21
CA ASN A 39 -18.22 6.66 8.34
C ASN A 39 -18.65 8.13 8.30
N ARG A 40 -17.86 9.00 7.66
CA ARG A 40 -18.20 10.41 7.41
C ARG A 40 -19.05 10.63 6.15
N GLY A 41 -19.52 9.56 5.52
CA GLY A 41 -20.38 9.62 4.33
C GLY A 41 -19.67 9.89 3.01
N MET A 42 -18.33 9.96 2.98
CA MET A 42 -17.58 10.18 1.74
C MET A 42 -17.80 9.02 0.76
N SER A 43 -18.12 9.32 -0.50
CA SER A 43 -18.36 8.29 -1.51
C SER A 43 -17.09 7.48 -1.83
N TRP A 44 -17.25 6.21 -2.22
CA TRP A 44 -16.15 5.38 -2.70
C TRP A 44 -15.36 6.01 -3.85
N ARG A 45 -16.05 6.73 -4.74
CA ARG A 45 -15.44 7.44 -5.87
C ARG A 45 -14.50 8.55 -5.39
N LEU A 46 -14.93 9.33 -4.40
CA LEU A 46 -14.12 10.40 -3.83
C LEU A 46 -12.86 9.84 -3.17
N ILE A 47 -13.02 8.84 -2.29
CA ILE A 47 -11.89 8.22 -1.58
C ILE A 47 -10.89 7.61 -2.58
N ALA A 48 -11.39 6.92 -3.61
CA ALA A 48 -10.55 6.31 -4.62
C ALA A 48 -9.79 7.35 -5.46
N THR A 49 -10.42 8.49 -5.78
CA THR A 49 -9.78 9.60 -6.47
C THR A 49 -8.65 10.19 -5.63
N THR A 50 -8.87 10.40 -4.33
CA THR A 50 -7.83 10.90 -3.41
C THR A 50 -6.64 9.94 -3.29
N LEU A 51 -6.88 8.63 -3.35
CA LEU A 51 -5.84 7.60 -3.28
C LEU A 51 -5.25 7.25 -4.66
N ASN A 52 -5.68 7.92 -5.73
CA ASN A 52 -5.30 7.62 -7.12
C ASN A 52 -5.49 6.13 -7.51
N VAL A 53 -6.61 5.54 -7.09
CA VAL A 53 -6.99 4.15 -7.41
C VAL A 53 -8.36 4.07 -8.05
N LYS A 54 -8.67 2.93 -8.66
CA LYS A 54 -10.02 2.67 -9.18
C LYS A 54 -11.00 2.41 -8.03
N ALA A 55 -12.17 3.07 -8.05
CA ALA A 55 -13.21 2.89 -7.04
C ALA A 55 -13.68 1.44 -6.88
N ARG A 56 -13.76 0.67 -7.98
CA ARG A 56 -14.08 -0.77 -7.95
C ARG A 56 -13.03 -1.58 -7.18
N ALA A 57 -11.74 -1.23 -7.31
CA ALA A 57 -10.67 -1.92 -6.60
C ALA A 57 -10.71 -1.59 -5.10
N LEU A 58 -10.98 -0.32 -4.76
CA LEU A 58 -11.14 0.12 -3.38
C LEU A 58 -12.34 -0.57 -2.72
N ARG A 59 -13.50 -0.57 -3.38
CA ARG A 59 -14.71 -1.24 -2.89
C ARG A 59 -14.46 -2.73 -2.66
N ARG A 60 -13.92 -3.46 -3.64
CA ARG A 60 -13.60 -4.89 -3.47
C ARG A 60 -12.62 -5.18 -2.31
N ARG A 61 -11.79 -4.21 -1.93
CA ARG A 61 -10.79 -4.37 -0.87
C ARG A 61 -11.34 -4.08 0.53
N TYR A 62 -12.39 -3.26 0.65
CA TYR A 62 -12.87 -2.70 1.91
C TYR A 62 -14.38 -2.87 2.17
N GLU A 63 -15.12 -3.43 1.21
CA GLU A 63 -16.48 -3.97 1.37
C GLU A 63 -16.40 -5.41 1.90
#